data_AF-A0A2G6HGL8-F1
#
_entry.id   AF-A0A2G6HGL8-F1
#
_cell.length_a   1.000
_cell.length_b   1.000
_cell.length_c   1.000
_cell.angle_alpha   90.00
_cell.angle_beta   90.00
_cell.angle_gamma   90.00
#
_symmetry.space_group_name_H-M   'P 1'
#
loop_
_entity.id
_entity.type
_entity.pdbx_description
1 polymer ?
#
loop_
_entity_poly.entity_id
_entity_poly.type
_entity_poly.pdbx_seq_one_letter_code
_entity_poly.pdbx_strand_id
1 'polypeptide(L)'
;MPYALFYQDAKLSKAYPTEADVWKLARKSGLVVDAVSEEETAAPRPVLDNNYEIRPCQLEPNEDPVQNKADADREARQEPRLN
;
A
#
# COMPACT_ATOMS: atom_id res chain seq x y z
N MET A 1 -15.12 -0.75 1.78
CA MET A 1 -14.63 -1.60 0.67
C MET A 1 -13.14 -1.81 0.91
N PRO A 2 -12.61 -3.05 0.85
CA PRO A 2 -11.20 -3.28 1.11
C PRO A 2 -10.33 -2.87 -0.08
N TYR A 3 -9.07 -2.57 0.22
CA TYR A 3 -8.08 -2.12 -0.76
C TYR A 3 -6.85 -3.02 -0.69
N ALA A 4 -6.22 -3.25 -1.83
CA ALA A 4 -4.96 -3.98 -1.89
C ALA A 4 -4.00 -3.28 -2.86
N LEU A 5 -2.72 -3.59 -2.70
CA LEU A 5 -1.66 -3.19 -3.61
C LEU A 5 -1.58 -4.20 -4.75
N PHE A 6 -1.65 -3.69 -5.96
CA PHE A 6 -1.49 -4.43 -7.21
C PHE A 6 -0.21 -3.97 -7.90
N TYR A 7 0.39 -4.88 -8.64
CA TYR A 7 1.49 -4.61 -9.55
C TYR A 7 1.22 -5.35 -10.85
N GLN A 8 1.13 -4.63 -11.96
CA GLN A 8 0.82 -5.22 -13.27
C GLN A 8 -0.41 -6.16 -13.23
N ASP A 9 -1.50 -5.71 -12.61
CA ASP A 9 -2.75 -6.47 -12.42
C ASP A 9 -2.64 -7.68 -11.46
N ALA A 10 -1.46 -8.01 -10.95
CA ALA A 10 -1.27 -9.02 -9.91
C ALA A 10 -1.42 -8.42 -8.51
N LYS A 11 -2.29 -9.01 -7.68
CA LYS A 11 -2.44 -8.65 -6.26
C LYS A 11 -1.19 -9.09 -5.50
N LEU A 12 -0.40 -8.13 -5.01
CA LEU A 12 0.82 -8.41 -4.23
C LEU A 12 0.57 -8.33 -2.73
N SER A 13 -0.32 -7.44 -2.28
CA SER A 13 -0.61 -7.34 -0.84
C SER A 13 -1.90 -8.06 -0.45
N LYS A 14 -1.97 -8.40 0.83
CA LYS A 14 -3.23 -8.74 1.48
C LYS A 14 -4.25 -7.60 1.38
N ALA A 15 -5.53 -7.91 1.59
CA ALA A 15 -6.59 -6.90 1.60
C ALA A 15 -6.55 -6.09 2.91
N TYR A 16 -6.66 -4.76 2.81
CA TYR A 16 -6.68 -3.82 3.94
C TYR A 16 -8.03 -3.10 4.03
N PRO A 17 -8.41 -2.60 5.21
CA PRO A 17 -9.74 -2.02 5.40
C PRO A 17 -9.88 -0.64 4.75
N THR A 18 -8.77 0.09 4.57
CA THR A 18 -8.76 1.43 3.99
C THR A 18 -7.60 1.60 3.02
N GLU A 19 -7.79 2.47 2.01
CA GLU A 19 -6.73 2.87 1.09
C GLU A 19 -5.53 3.46 1.82
N ALA A 20 -5.78 4.29 2.84
CA ALA A 20 -4.76 4.92 3.67
C ALA A 20 -3.86 3.90 4.38
N ASP A 21 -4.37 2.71 4.73
CA ASP A 21 -3.56 1.64 5.30
C ASP A 21 -2.62 1.02 4.26
N VAL A 22 -3.09 0.83 3.02
CA VAL A 22 -2.24 0.36 1.91
C VAL A 22 -1.18 1.41 1.55
N TRP A 23 -1.54 2.70 1.54
CA TRP A 23 -0.60 3.81 1.35
C TRP A 23 0.49 3.84 2.42
N LYS A 24 0.13 3.62 3.69
CA LYS A 24 1.12 3.54 4.78
C LYS A 24 2.08 2.38 4.57
N LEU A 25 1.58 1.22 4.13
CA LEU A 25 2.41 0.05 3.83
C LEU A 25 3.36 0.35 2.67
N ALA A 26 2.83 0.84 1.55
CA ALA A 26 3.64 1.19 0.38
C ALA A 26 4.70 2.24 0.72
N ARG A 27 4.34 3.24 1.54
CA ARG A 27 5.29 4.26 2.01
C ARG A 27 6.38 3.67 2.89
N LYS A 28 6.03 2.77 3.82
CA LYS A 28 7.00 2.05 4.66
C LYS A 28 7.95 1.20 3.81
N SER A 29 7.43 0.57 2.75
CA SER A 29 8.21 -0.25 1.82
C SER A 29 9.08 0.55 0.84
N GLY A 30 9.02 1.89 0.87
CA GLY A 30 9.74 2.74 -0.09
C GLY A 30 9.15 2.72 -1.51
N LEU A 31 7.92 2.24 -1.67
CA LEU A 31 7.22 2.18 -2.96
C LEU A 31 6.51 3.49 -3.32
N VAL A 32 6.44 4.43 -2.38
CA VAL A 32 5.81 5.75 -2.61
C VAL A 32 6.91 6.73 -3.00
N VAL A 33 6.75 7.31 -4.18
CA VAL A 33 7.54 8.47 -4.62
C VAL A 33 6.68 9.72 -4.50
N ASP A 34 7.26 10.78 -3.95
CA ASP A 34 6.64 12.09 -4.00
C ASP A 34 6.67 12.53 -5.47
N ALA A 35 5.51 12.49 -6.15
CA ALA A 35 5.40 13.08 -7.48
C ALA A 35 5.60 14.58 -7.34
N VAL A 36 6.75 15.07 -7.79
CA VAL A 36 6.95 16.49 -8.05
C VAL A 36 6.07 16.82 -9.25
N SER A 37 4.81 17.18 -9.02
CA SER A 37 3.95 17.70 -10.07
C SER A 37 4.51 19.03 -10.54
N GLU A 38 4.93 19.12 -11.80
CA GLU A 38 5.32 20.35 -12.49
C GLU A 38 4.16 21.36 -12.67
N GLU A 39 3.02 21.17 -11.99
CA GLU A 39 1.84 22.04 -12.10
C GLU A 39 1.55 22.71 -10.75
N GLU A 40 1.84 24.02 -10.71
CA GLU A 40 1.97 24.95 -9.58
C GLU A 40 0.73 25.14 -8.67
N THR A 41 -0.25 24.23 -8.62
CA THR A 41 -1.50 24.46 -7.85
C THR A 41 -2.06 23.31 -7.03
N ALA A 42 -1.46 22.12 -7.03
CA ALA A 42 -1.91 21.03 -6.17
C ALA A 42 -0.73 20.40 -5.43
N ALA A 43 -0.82 20.32 -4.10
CA ALA A 43 0.17 19.66 -3.27
C ALA A 43 0.58 18.31 -3.88
N PRO A 44 1.89 17.97 -3.90
CA PRO A 44 2.39 16.76 -4.53
C PRO A 44 1.62 15.57 -3.95
N ARG A 45 0.79 14.94 -4.79
CA ARG A 45 0.08 13.74 -4.38
C ARG A 45 1.14 12.64 -4.36
N PRO A 46 1.37 11.95 -3.24
CA PRO A 46 2.25 10.79 -3.24
C PRO A 46 1.74 9.82 -4.30
N VAL A 47 2.61 9.39 -5.21
CA VAL A 47 2.30 8.37 -6.21
C VAL A 47 3.10 7.12 -5.90
N LEU A 48 2.63 5.99 -6.38
CA LEU A 48 3.37 4.75 -6.27
C LEU A 48 4.37 4.69 -7.44
N ASP A 49 5.62 4.34 -7.12
CA ASP A 49 6.66 4.11 -8.12
C ASP A 49 6.40 2.79 -8.86
N ASN A 50 7.17 2.44 -9.90
CA ASN A 50 7.17 1.10 -10.51
C ASN A 50 5.80 0.49 -10.91
N ASN A 51 4.82 1.27 -11.39
CA ASN A 51 3.50 0.73 -11.82
C ASN A 51 2.72 -0.02 -10.72
N TYR A 52 3.00 0.27 -9.46
CA TYR A 52 2.15 -0.19 -8.36
C TYR A 52 0.85 0.64 -8.33
N GLU A 53 -0.26 -0.02 -8.05
CA GLU A 53 -1.58 0.61 -7.99
C GLU A 53 -2.31 0.16 -6.73
N ILE A 54 -2.94 1.10 -6.02
CA ILE A 54 -3.88 0.75 -4.95
C ILE A 54 -5.27 0.76 -5.55
N ARG A 55 -5.92 -0.40 -5.55
CA ARG A 55 -7.26 -0.55 -6.10
C ARG A 55 -8.17 -1.25 -5.09
N PRO A 56 -9.48 -0.94 -5.11
CA PRO A 56 -10.44 -1.68 -4.31
C PRO A 56 -10.42 -3.15 -4.77
N CYS A 57 -10.30 -4.04 -3.79
CA CYS A 57 -10.16 -5.48 -3.99
C CYS A 57 -11.38 -6.17 -3.39
N GLN A 58 -11.74 -7.34 -3.91
CA GLN A 58 -12.69 -8.20 -3.21
C GLN A 58 -12.03 -8.80 -1.96
N LEU A 59 -12.79 -8.85 -0.87
CA LEU A 59 -12.31 -9.53 0.31
C LEU A 59 -12.34 -11.03 0.03
N GLU A 60 -11.18 -11.68 0.09
CA GLU A 60 -11.11 -13.12 -0.01
C GLU A 60 -11.78 -13.74 1.25
N PRO A 61 -12.51 -14.85 1.13
CA PRO A 61 -13.22 -15.46 2.25
C PRO A 61 -12.32 -15.94 3.40
N ASN A 62 -11.01 -16.05 3.16
CA ASN A 62 -10.01 -16.44 4.15
C ASN A 62 -9.13 -15.26 4.63
N GLU A 63 -9.43 -14.02 4.20
CA GLU A 63 -8.67 -12.84 4.60
C GLU A 63 -9.49 -11.95 5.53
N ASP A 64 -8.85 -11.51 6.61
CA ASP A 64 -9.41 -10.53 7.53
C ASP A 64 -8.65 -9.22 7.40
N PRO A 65 -9.26 -8.14 6.88
CA PRO A 65 -8.52 -6.92 6.56
C PRO A 65 -7.99 -6.24 7.83
N VAL A 66 -8.71 -6.38 8.94
CA VAL A 66 -8.29 -5.88 10.25
C VAL A 66 -7.08 -6.66 10.77
N GLN A 67 -7.06 -7.99 10.59
CA GLN A 67 -5.91 -8.81 10.95
C GLN A 67 -4.72 -8.52 10.04
N ASN A 68 -4.93 -8.40 8.73
CA ASN A 68 -3.89 -8.08 7.75
C ASN A 68 -3.19 -6.76 8.07
N LYS A 69 -3.92 -5.75 8.54
CA LYS A 69 -3.35 -4.50 9.05
C LYS A 69 -2.47 -4.72 10.28
N ALA A 70 -2.94 -5.50 11.25
CA ALA A 70 -2.20 -5.76 12.48
C ALA A 70 -0.94 -6.61 12.22
N ASP A 71 -1.05 -7.60 11.33
CA ASP A 71 0.03 -8.46 10.86
C ASP A 71 1.10 -7.63 10.14
N ALA A 72 0.70 -6.81 9.17
CA ALA A 72 1.63 -5.96 8.43
C ALA A 72 2.32 -4.89 9.30
N ASP A 73 1.65 -4.34 10.32
CA ASP A 73 2.31 -3.44 11.27
C ASP A 73 3.32 -4.18 12.16
N ARG A 74 3.01 -5.42 12.54
CA ARG A 74 3.91 -6.29 13.30
C ARG A 74 5.11 -6.71 12.46
N GLU A 75 4.90 -7.18 11.24
CA GLU A 75 5.96 -7.55 10.29
C GLU A 75 6.84 -6.34 9.99
N ALA A 76 6.27 -5.17 9.67
CA ALA A 76 7.04 -3.94 9.43
C ALA A 76 7.87 -3.48 10.64
N ARG A 77 7.48 -3.84 11.86
CA ARG A 77 8.29 -3.61 13.07
C ARG A 77 9.36 -4.69 13.26
N GLN A 78 9.12 -5.89 12.73
CA GLN A 78 10.01 -7.04 12.85
C GLN A 78 11.02 -7.16 11.71
N GLU A 79 10.82 -6.50 10.56
CA GLU A 79 11.80 -6.46 9.48
C GLU A 79 13.14 -5.95 10.05
N PRO A 80 14.11 -6.84 10.30
CA PRO A 80 15.43 -6.41 10.66
C PRO A 80 15.93 -5.70 9.40
N ARG A 81 16.58 -4.55 9.56
CA ARG A 81 17.40 -4.01 8.47
C ARG A 81 18.45 -5.06 8.15
N LEU A 82 18.15 -5.94 7.19
CA LEU A 82 19.14 -6.78 6.53
C LEU A 82 19.86 -5.87 5.54
N ASN A 83 20.73 -5.01 6.11
CA ASN A 83 22.14 -4.85 5.79
C ASN A 83 22.66 -3.48 6.26
#